data_AF-A0A7J3NV36-F1
#
_entry.id   AF-A0A7J3NV36-F1
#
_cell.length_a   1.000
_cell.length_b   1.000
_cell.length_c   1.000
_cell.angle_alpha   90.00
_cell.angle_beta   90.00
_cell.angle_gamma   90.00
#
_symmetry.space_group_name_H-M   'P 1'
#
loop_
_entity.id
_entity.type
_entity.pdbx_description
1 polymer ?
#
loop_
_entity_poly.entity_id
_entity_poly.type
_entity_poly.pdbx_seq_one_letter_code
_entity_poly.pdbx_strand_id
1 'polypeptide(L)'
;MIFEYDIMTEAHLEVLKQFWQYTRRYPWRHGCCKAEVAYVLPKGFGFGMRSENDTVWGIWHEPLGVKVWRDVRDMVDKYGCRLDIIYECEKLPTAISKYKLIYRQIEFPLS
;
A
#
# COMPACT_ATOMS: atom_id res chain seq x y z
N MET A 1 -27.74 -9.63 27.85
CA MET A 1 -27.58 -8.93 26.56
C MET A 1 -26.10 -9.03 26.20
N ILE A 2 -25.73 -10.00 25.36
CA ILE A 2 -24.35 -10.20 24.93
C ILE A 2 -24.20 -9.35 23.67
N PHE A 3 -23.21 -8.46 23.65
CA PHE A 3 -22.97 -7.58 22.51
C PHE A 3 -22.52 -8.43 21.30
N GLU A 4 -23.19 -8.26 20.15
CA GLU A 4 -22.77 -8.77 18.84
C GLU A 4 -21.52 -8.02 18.35
N TYR A 5 -20.41 -8.17 19.05
CA TYR A 5 -19.11 -7.91 18.45
C TYR A 5 -18.43 -9.26 18.24
N ASP A 6 -17.92 -9.47 17.03
CA ASP A 6 -16.68 -10.22 16.82
C ASP A 6 -16.73 -11.72 16.49
N ILE A 7 -17.62 -12.15 15.59
CA ILE A 7 -17.44 -13.44 14.90
C ILE A 7 -17.93 -13.33 13.45
N MET A 8 -17.05 -13.70 12.51
CA MET A 8 -17.36 -13.73 11.08
C MET A 8 -18.72 -14.39 10.82
N THR A 9 -19.58 -13.73 10.04
CA THR A 9 -20.86 -14.32 9.60
C THR A 9 -20.61 -15.51 8.68
N GLU A 10 -21.62 -16.37 8.49
CA GLU A 10 -21.52 -17.47 7.51
C GLU A 10 -21.23 -16.95 6.10
N ALA A 11 -21.77 -15.77 5.73
CA ALA A 11 -21.46 -15.13 4.47
C ALA A 11 -19.97 -14.77 4.35
N HIS A 12 -19.35 -14.26 5.41
CA HIS A 12 -17.90 -13.98 5.41
C HIS A 12 -17.08 -15.27 5.27
N LEU A 13 -17.47 -16.35 5.98
CA LEU A 13 -16.82 -17.65 5.87
C LEU A 13 -16.92 -18.22 4.46
N GLU A 14 -18.09 -18.08 3.82
CA GLU A 14 -18.31 -18.52 2.45
C GLU A 14 -17.44 -17.74 1.44
N VAL A 15 -17.33 -16.42 1.61
CA VAL A 15 -16.40 -15.60 0.80
C VAL A 15 -14.95 -16.05 0.96
N LEU A 16 -14.50 -16.37 2.17
CA LEU A 16 -13.14 -16.91 2.38
C LEU A 16 -12.94 -18.27 1.71
N LYS A 17 -13.93 -19.17 1.78
CA LYS A 17 -13.87 -20.48 1.10
C LYS A 17 -13.75 -20.29 -0.41
N GLN A 18 -14.56 -19.40 -0.99
CA GLN A 18 -14.51 -19.10 -2.43
C GLN A 18 -13.17 -18.48 -2.82
N PHE A 19 -12.64 -17.55 -2.01
CA PHE A 19 -11.31 -16.99 -2.24
C PHE A 19 -10.23 -18.07 -2.21
N TRP A 20 -10.24 -18.95 -1.20
CA TRP A 20 -9.30 -20.08 -1.10
C TRP A 20 -9.37 -21.02 -2.32
N GLN A 21 -10.58 -21.35 -2.78
CA GLN A 21 -10.75 -22.17 -3.98
C GLN A 21 -10.24 -21.44 -5.22
N TYR A 22 -10.49 -20.13 -5.33
CA TYR A 22 -10.00 -19.30 -6.42
C TYR A 22 -8.47 -19.27 -6.48
N THR A 23 -7.78 -19.01 -5.37
CA THR A 23 -6.31 -18.96 -5.35
C THR A 23 -5.68 -20.30 -5.72
N ARG A 24 -6.27 -21.41 -5.26
CA ARG A 24 -5.84 -22.77 -5.64
C ARG A 24 -6.08 -23.09 -7.11
N ARG A 25 -7.18 -22.59 -7.69
CA ARG A 25 -7.54 -22.84 -9.09
C ARG A 25 -6.70 -22.01 -10.06
N TYR A 26 -6.25 -20.83 -9.65
CA TYR A 26 -5.51 -19.89 -10.49
C TYR A 26 -4.16 -19.46 -9.88
N PRO A 27 -3.26 -20.42 -9.55
CA PRO A 27 -2.00 -20.09 -8.87
C PRO A 27 -1.11 -19.13 -9.66
N TRP A 28 -1.16 -19.16 -11.01
CA TRP A 28 -0.41 -18.27 -11.89
C TRP A 28 -0.90 -16.82 -11.93
N ARG A 29 -2.09 -16.54 -11.38
CA ARG A 29 -2.60 -15.16 -11.26
C ARG A 29 -1.97 -14.42 -10.07
N HIS A 30 -1.30 -15.12 -9.16
CA HIS A 30 -0.53 -14.50 -8.10
C HIS A 30 0.83 -14.03 -8.62
N GLY A 31 1.21 -12.79 -8.28
CA GLY A 31 2.52 -12.23 -8.66
C GLY A 31 2.71 -11.99 -10.17
N CYS A 32 1.63 -12.01 -10.97
CA CYS A 32 1.73 -11.77 -12.41
C CYS A 32 1.96 -10.28 -12.75
N CYS A 33 1.55 -9.37 -11.86
CA CYS A 33 1.88 -7.96 -11.99
C CYS A 33 3.32 -7.70 -11.54
N LYS A 34 4.11 -7.08 -12.42
CA LYS A 34 5.40 -6.50 -12.05
C LYS A 34 5.21 -5.01 -11.80
N ALA A 35 5.76 -4.52 -10.70
CA ALA A 35 5.79 -3.10 -10.42
C ALA A 35 6.68 -2.38 -11.44
N GLU A 36 6.16 -1.27 -11.97
CA GLU A 36 6.85 -0.39 -12.92
C GLU A 36 7.14 0.98 -12.30
N VAL A 37 6.43 1.32 -11.23
CA VAL A 37 6.48 2.62 -10.57
C VAL A 37 6.79 2.42 -9.09
N ALA A 38 7.63 3.28 -8.52
CA ALA A 38 7.88 3.33 -7.09
C ALA A 38 7.49 4.69 -6.50
N TYR A 39 6.82 4.66 -5.34
CA TYR A 39 6.66 5.82 -4.47
C TYR A 39 7.57 5.63 -3.24
N VAL A 40 8.55 6.51 -3.08
CA VAL A 40 9.57 6.39 -2.03
C VAL A 40 9.14 7.21 -0.81
N LEU A 41 8.93 6.53 0.32
CA LEU A 41 8.68 7.11 1.63
C LEU A 41 9.99 7.49 2.34
N PRO A 42 10.02 8.55 3.16
CA PRO A 42 11.18 8.89 3.96
C PRO A 42 11.55 7.75 4.92
N LYS A 43 12.84 7.63 5.25
CA LYS A 43 13.30 6.65 6.25
C LYS A 43 12.61 6.91 7.58
N GLY A 44 11.99 5.87 8.16
CA GLY A 44 11.32 5.96 9.46
C GLY A 44 9.90 6.54 9.43
N PHE A 45 9.33 6.78 8.25
CA PHE A 45 7.96 7.27 8.12
C PHE A 45 6.92 6.26 8.65
N GLY A 46 6.27 6.60 9.76
CA GLY A 46 5.42 5.68 10.54
C GLY A 46 3.91 5.84 10.36
N PHE A 47 3.47 6.57 9.34
CA PHE A 47 2.05 6.87 9.14
C PHE A 47 1.26 5.65 8.64
N GLY A 48 0.15 5.34 9.31
CA GLY A 48 -0.63 4.12 9.07
C GLY A 48 -1.50 4.14 7.81
N MET A 49 -1.69 5.30 7.20
CA MET A 49 -2.52 5.48 5.99
C MET A 49 -3.99 5.04 6.13
N ARG A 50 -4.51 4.87 7.35
CA ARG A 50 -5.91 4.45 7.58
C ARG A 50 -6.91 5.51 7.14
N SER A 51 -6.52 6.78 7.24
CA SER A 51 -7.26 7.94 6.73
C SER A 51 -6.31 9.09 6.44
N GLU A 52 -6.82 10.12 5.76
CA GLU A 52 -6.13 11.40 5.53
C GLU A 52 -5.59 12.02 6.83
N ASN A 53 -6.37 11.91 7.90
CA ASN A 53 -6.11 12.53 9.20
C ASN A 53 -5.62 11.52 10.25
N ASP A 54 -5.00 10.42 9.80
CA ASP A 54 -4.46 9.40 10.69
C ASP A 54 -3.37 9.98 11.61
N THR A 55 -3.11 9.30 12.72
CA THR A 55 -2.02 9.63 13.64
C THR A 55 -1.08 8.44 13.78
N VAL A 56 0.22 8.74 13.86
CA VAL A 56 1.26 7.75 14.08
C VAL A 56 1.09 7.21 15.50
N TRP A 57 0.84 5.91 15.60
CA TRP A 57 0.53 5.20 16.86
C TRP A 57 -0.65 5.77 17.66
N GLY A 58 -1.56 6.51 17.03
CA GLY A 58 -2.68 7.14 17.74
C GLY A 58 -2.32 8.44 18.48
N ILE A 59 -1.05 8.86 18.47
CA ILE A 59 -0.52 9.88 19.37
C ILE A 59 0.12 11.04 18.60
N TRP A 60 0.90 10.73 17.56
CA TRP A 60 1.74 11.72 16.91
C TRP A 60 1.15 12.16 15.57
N HIS A 61 1.21 13.46 15.30
CA HIS A 61 0.91 14.00 13.99
C HIS A 61 2.15 13.89 13.09
N GLU A 62 1.95 13.42 11.87
CA GLU A 62 3.00 13.33 10.85
C GLU A 62 2.75 14.44 9.82
N PRO A 63 3.62 15.46 9.74
CA PRO A 63 3.42 16.60 8.84
C PRO A 63 3.24 16.22 7.36
N LEU A 64 3.87 15.12 6.92
CA LEU A 64 3.73 14.63 5.55
C LEU A 64 2.51 13.71 5.36
N GLY A 65 1.78 13.36 6.42
CA GLY A 65 0.75 12.33 6.43
C GLY A 65 -0.37 12.58 5.42
N VAL A 66 -0.98 13.76 5.45
CA VAL A 66 -2.06 14.17 4.52
C VAL A 66 -1.59 14.10 3.07
N LYS A 67 -0.40 14.63 2.78
CA LYS A 67 0.15 14.64 1.42
C LYS A 67 0.42 13.22 0.93
N VAL A 68 1.15 12.43 1.73
CA VAL A 68 1.49 11.05 1.39
C VAL A 68 0.24 10.21 1.18
N TRP A 69 -0.77 10.38 2.02
CA TRP A 69 -2.03 9.66 1.87
C TRP A 69 -2.74 9.98 0.54
N ARG A 70 -2.79 11.27 0.16
CA ARG A 70 -3.37 11.69 -1.13
C ARG A 70 -2.56 11.20 -2.32
N ASP A 71 -1.24 11.36 -2.28
CA ASP A 71 -0.34 10.85 -3.33
C ASP A 71 -0.52 9.33 -3.52
N VAL A 72 -0.54 8.56 -2.43
CA VAL A 72 -0.69 7.10 -2.47
C VAL A 72 -2.05 6.72 -3.03
N ARG A 73 -3.14 7.38 -2.60
CA ARG A 73 -4.48 7.16 -3.16
C ARG A 73 -4.48 7.36 -4.67
N ASP A 74 -4.01 8.51 -5.13
CA ASP A 74 -4.02 8.86 -6.56
C ASP A 74 -3.15 7.89 -7.38
N MET A 75 -2.01 7.45 -6.82
CA MET A 75 -1.12 6.50 -7.48
C MET A 75 -1.68 5.07 -7.49
N VAL A 76 -2.38 4.65 -6.44
CA VAL A 76 -3.07 3.35 -6.40
C VAL A 76 -4.19 3.33 -7.44
N ASP A 77 -4.98 4.39 -7.55
CA ASP A 77 -6.02 4.52 -8.57
C ASP A 77 -5.43 4.50 -9.99
N LYS A 78 -4.28 5.15 -10.19
CA LYS A 78 -3.62 5.26 -11.50
C LYS A 78 -2.86 3.99 -11.93
N TYR A 79 -2.10 3.38 -11.02
CA TYR A 79 -1.13 2.33 -11.35
C TYR A 79 -1.54 0.95 -10.84
N GLY A 80 -2.41 0.86 -9.83
CA GLY A 80 -2.86 -0.40 -9.23
C GLY A 80 -1.70 -1.30 -8.80
N CYS A 81 -1.73 -2.57 -9.21
CA CYS A 81 -0.70 -3.56 -8.89
C CYS A 81 0.70 -3.27 -9.49
N ARG A 82 0.86 -2.18 -10.25
CA ARG A 82 2.15 -1.76 -10.83
C ARG A 82 2.91 -0.75 -9.97
N LEU A 83 2.36 -0.36 -8.83
CA LEU A 83 2.97 0.54 -7.86
C LEU A 83 3.59 -0.24 -6.70
N ASP A 84 4.86 0.00 -6.43
CA ASP A 84 5.48 -0.34 -5.15
C ASP A 84 5.60 0.91 -4.27
N ILE A 85 5.24 0.78 -3.00
CA ILE A 85 5.52 1.80 -1.98
C ILE A 85 6.71 1.30 -1.17
N ILE A 86 7.82 2.03 -1.22
CA ILE A 86 9.10 1.59 -0.64
C ILE A 86 9.65 2.64 0.30
N TYR A 87 10.43 2.20 1.28
CA TYR A 87 11.12 3.10 2.19
C TYR A 87 12.50 3.47 1.66
N GLU A 88 12.90 4.71 1.92
CA GLU A 88 14.27 5.14 1.73
C GLU A 88 15.20 4.33 2.63
N CYS A 89 16.24 3.75 2.02
CA CYS A 89 17.27 2.97 2.69
C CYS A 89 18.59 3.10 1.93
N GLU A 90 19.69 2.68 2.55
CA GLU A 90 21.04 2.77 1.96
C GLU A 90 21.16 2.01 0.63
N LYS A 91 20.38 0.94 0.46
CA LYS A 91 20.37 0.10 -0.75
C LYS A 91 19.41 0.63 -1.84
N LEU A 92 18.72 1.74 -1.58
CA LEU A 92 17.72 2.30 -2.50
C LEU A 92 18.29 2.56 -3.90
N PRO A 93 19.50 3.14 -4.10
CA PRO A 93 20.03 3.41 -5.43
C PRO A 93 20.11 2.17 -6.34
N THR A 94 20.45 1.01 -5.77
CA THR A 94 20.47 -0.26 -6.51
C THR A 94 19.06 -0.82 -6.71
N ALA A 95 18.21 -0.73 -5.67
CA ALA A 95 16.86 -1.29 -5.68
C ALA A 95 15.89 -0.58 -6.64
N ILE A 96 16.10 0.71 -6.91
CA ILE A 96 15.20 1.51 -7.75
C ILE A 96 15.46 1.40 -9.25
N SER A 97 16.59 0.82 -9.66
CA SER A 97 16.99 0.64 -11.07
C SER A 97 16.00 -0.19 -11.90
N LYS A 98 15.14 -0.99 -11.24
CA LYS A 98 14.11 -1.81 -11.87
C LYS A 98 12.82 -1.05 -12.20
N TYR A 99 12.61 0.15 -11.64
CA TYR A 99 11.40 0.94 -11.87
C TYR A 99 11.60 1.92 -13.02
N LYS A 100 10.54 2.11 -13.80
CA LYS A 100 10.50 3.08 -14.91
C LYS A 100 10.26 4.50 -14.41
N LEU A 101 9.47 4.65 -13.35
CA LEU A 101 9.10 5.93 -12.77
C LEU A 101 9.28 5.86 -11.25
N ILE A 102 9.80 6.94 -10.68
CA ILE A 102 10.05 7.06 -9.24
C ILE A 102 9.50 8.40 -8.78
N TYR A 103 8.67 8.36 -7.75
CA TYR A 103 8.05 9.54 -7.14
C TYR A 103 8.50 9.68 -5.68
N ARG A 104 8.58 10.93 -5.22
CA ARG A 104 8.93 11.31 -3.84
C ARG A 104 7.97 12.40 -3.34
N GLN A 105 7.95 12.64 -2.03
CA GLN A 105 7.13 13.71 -1.43
C GLN A 105 7.61 15.11 -1.85
N ILE A 106 8.86 15.21 -2.30
CA ILE A 106 9.55 16.42 -2.72
C ILE A 106 9.93 16.16 -4.18
N GLU A 107 9.44 16.99 -5.10
CA GLU A 107 9.65 16.94 -6.57
C GLU A 107 8.69 16.04 -7.38
N PHE A 108 7.92 16.70 -8.25
CA PHE A 108 7.42 16.14 -9.50
C PHE A 108 8.63 15.69 -10.35
N PRO A 109 8.52 14.61 -11.14
CA PRO A 109 9.67 13.89 -11.68
C PRO A 109 10.61 14.79 -12.51
N LEU A 110 11.92 14.56 -12.37
CA LEU A 110 12.92 15.07 -13.31
C LEU A 110 12.62 14.49 -14.70
N SER A 111 12.43 15.40 -15.66
CA SER A 111 12.23 15.14 -17.09
C SER A 111 13.42 14.47 -17.75
#